data_AF-A0A3D2CHH7-F1
#
_entry.id   AF-A0A3D2CHH7-F1
#
_cell.length_a   1.000
_cell.length_b   1.000
_cell.length_c   1.000
_cell.angle_alpha   90.00
_cell.angle_beta   90.00
_cell.angle_gamma   90.00
#
_symmetry.space_group_name_H-M   'P 1'
#
loop_
_entity.id
_entity.type
_entity.pdbx_description
1 polymer ?
#
loop_
_entity_poly.entity_id
_entity_poly.type
_entity_poly.pdbx_seq_one_letter_code
_entity_poly.pdbx_strand_id
1 'polypeptide(L)'
;MLRSNRITLPLAITCVISVVPLASAGAPPGHYHPDDIAGASKVFATAAESVGPRYDAASQQLQKVGKGLELLELGALTMGSRTPAALSEWMAATRRQATGEHMRLQRHVDLMGEDYSTEFGAAMARALAAEDPALVECGATGIAAMVGGKDCPGEDVNARIAAAIDQDSTLQAAIESINAIEWPAVSKPTKTWTPTPLTGTEQWVQVGALVRTLFPDRLQDHQDDLDRSLAAIFEDDARSREDKIAAAQTERTRYAASLAADGEVLFAALEEALAKAPKKGAPATVGLCANAPSLGGCEGSDVTREVVAFLKNDKKFAKATASLQ
;
A
#
# COMPACT_ATOMS: atom_id res chain seq x y z
N MET A 1 -3.07 14.29 -58.12
CA MET A 1 -3.54 15.70 -58.07
C MET A 1 -3.11 16.23 -56.70
N LEU A 2 -2.25 17.23 -56.48
CA LEU A 2 -1.77 18.40 -57.22
C LEU A 2 -0.25 18.57 -56.97
N ARG A 3 0.57 18.68 -58.02
CA ARG A 3 1.34 19.87 -58.44
C ARG A 3 2.17 20.53 -57.32
N SER A 4 3.49 20.30 -57.27
CA SER A 4 4.53 20.91 -58.12
C SER A 4 4.62 22.42 -57.96
N ASN A 5 5.65 22.89 -57.25
CA ASN A 5 6.28 24.16 -57.53
C ASN A 5 7.81 23.99 -57.48
N ARG A 6 8.40 24.06 -58.68
CA ARG A 6 9.83 24.27 -58.91
C ARG A 6 10.06 25.77 -59.00
N ILE A 7 11.12 26.24 -58.37
CA ILE A 7 11.78 27.51 -58.73
C ILE A 7 13.23 27.15 -59.08
N THR A 8 13.66 27.66 -60.22
CA THR A 8 14.93 27.37 -60.92
C THR A 8 15.97 28.46 -60.62
N LEU A 9 17.20 28.01 -60.28
CA LEU A 9 18.60 28.50 -60.48
C LEU A 9 18.90 29.95 -61.00
N PRO A 10 20.16 30.47 -60.98
CA PRO A 10 21.44 29.93 -60.46
C PRO A 10 22.30 30.95 -59.66
N LEU A 11 23.38 30.52 -59.00
CA LEU A 11 24.71 31.13 -59.19
C LEU A 11 25.80 30.24 -58.58
N ALA A 12 26.77 29.87 -59.41
CA ALA A 12 27.98 29.18 -59.00
C ALA A 12 28.89 30.14 -58.23
N ILE A 13 29.24 29.78 -56.99
CA ILE A 13 30.41 30.32 -56.30
C ILE A 13 31.34 29.14 -56.04
N THR A 14 32.46 29.17 -56.74
CA THR A 14 33.62 28.31 -56.57
C THR A 14 34.21 28.57 -55.18
N CYS A 15 33.76 27.81 -54.17
CA CYS A 15 34.44 27.79 -52.88
C CYS A 15 35.61 26.82 -52.96
N VAL A 16 36.82 27.39 -52.84
CA VAL A 16 38.08 26.69 -52.62
C VAL A 16 37.89 25.70 -51.49
N ILE A 17 38.03 24.40 -51.79
CA ILE A 17 38.15 23.36 -50.77
C ILE A 17 39.50 23.57 -50.10
N SER A 18 39.51 24.35 -49.02
CA SER A 18 40.56 24.25 -48.02
C SER A 18 40.43 22.87 -47.39
N VAL A 19 41.34 21.96 -47.74
CA VAL A 19 41.56 20.73 -46.99
C VAL A 19 42.08 21.13 -45.62
N VAL A 20 41.16 21.43 -44.70
CA VAL A 20 41.48 21.43 -43.28
C VAL A 20 41.72 19.97 -42.93
N PRO A 21 42.90 19.60 -42.42
CA PRO A 21 43.07 18.26 -41.89
C PRO A 21 42.00 18.07 -40.81
N LEU A 22 41.10 17.09 -41.01
CA LEU A 22 40.31 16.57 -39.90
C LEU A 22 41.33 16.13 -38.85
N ALA A 23 41.49 16.92 -37.80
CA ALA A 23 42.03 16.42 -36.56
C ALA A 23 41.21 15.18 -36.23
N SER A 24 41.85 14.01 -36.18
CA SER A 24 41.17 12.82 -35.67
C SER A 24 40.63 13.19 -34.29
N ALA A 25 39.31 13.19 -34.13
CA ALA A 25 38.72 13.17 -32.80
C ALA A 25 39.33 11.93 -32.12
N GLY A 26 40.24 12.16 -31.17
CA GLY A 26 40.79 11.07 -30.37
C GLY A 26 39.65 10.32 -29.72
N ALA A 27 39.82 9.01 -29.50
CA ALA A 27 38.87 8.26 -28.70
C ALA A 27 38.59 9.03 -27.39
N PRO A 28 37.33 9.13 -26.94
CA PRO A 28 37.01 9.86 -25.73
C PRO A 28 37.87 9.32 -24.58
N PRO A 29 38.39 10.20 -23.70
CA PRO A 29 39.31 9.81 -22.63
C PRO A 29 38.69 8.79 -21.67
N GLY A 30 37.36 8.80 -21.52
CA GLY A 30 36.62 7.84 -20.72
C GLY A 30 35.11 8.04 -20.78
N HIS A 31 34.40 7.18 -20.05
CA HIS A 31 32.95 7.20 -19.94
C HIS A 31 32.48 6.88 -18.52
N TYR A 32 31.25 7.28 -18.20
CA TYR A 32 30.59 6.94 -16.94
C TYR A 32 29.09 6.66 -17.12
N HIS A 33 28.49 5.82 -16.29
CA HIS A 33 27.05 5.53 -16.25
C HIS A 33 26.53 5.84 -14.84
N PRO A 34 25.56 6.78 -14.68
CA PRO A 34 25.04 7.17 -13.36
C PRO A 34 24.58 5.99 -12.48
N ASP A 35 23.87 5.02 -13.06
CA ASP A 35 23.41 3.84 -12.32
C ASP A 35 24.57 2.93 -11.85
N ASP A 36 25.64 2.81 -12.63
CA ASP A 36 26.82 2.00 -12.26
C ASP A 36 27.65 2.71 -11.17
N ILE A 37 27.72 4.05 -11.20
CA ILE A 37 28.29 4.85 -10.11
C ILE A 37 27.50 4.63 -8.82
N ALA A 38 26.16 4.73 -8.88
CA ALA A 38 25.30 4.52 -7.73
C ALA A 38 25.44 3.09 -7.17
N GLY A 39 25.50 2.09 -8.04
CA GLY A 39 25.73 0.68 -7.65
C GLY A 39 27.12 0.42 -7.05
N ALA A 40 28.13 1.20 -7.42
CA ALA A 40 29.49 1.09 -6.89
C ALA A 40 29.73 1.89 -5.60
N SER A 41 28.87 2.88 -5.28
CA SER A 41 29.00 3.72 -4.08
C SER A 41 28.51 3.02 -2.82
N LYS A 42 29.36 2.96 -1.79
CA LYS A 42 29.00 2.41 -0.48
C LYS A 42 28.08 3.34 0.30
N VAL A 43 28.27 4.65 0.15
CA VAL A 43 27.44 5.66 0.79
C VAL A 43 26.01 5.60 0.24
N PHE A 44 25.85 5.42 -1.08
CA PHE A 44 24.55 5.19 -1.71
C PHE A 44 23.87 3.93 -1.19
N ALA A 45 24.58 2.80 -1.16
CA ALA A 45 24.05 1.54 -0.62
C ALA A 45 23.60 1.69 0.84
N THR A 46 24.40 2.34 1.68
CA THR A 46 24.07 2.55 3.11
C THR A 46 22.83 3.43 3.30
N ALA A 47 22.69 4.49 2.48
CA ALA A 47 21.51 5.36 2.50
C ALA A 47 20.25 4.61 2.03
N ALA A 48 20.35 3.78 0.98
CA ALA A 48 19.23 2.97 0.52
C ALA A 48 18.78 1.94 1.59
N GLU A 49 19.71 1.36 2.33
CA GLU A 49 19.44 0.39 3.39
C GLU A 49 18.84 1.00 4.66
N SER A 50 18.96 2.31 4.89
CA SER A 50 18.47 2.95 6.13
C SER A 50 16.95 3.15 6.16
N VAL A 51 16.33 3.31 4.99
CA VAL A 51 14.90 3.65 4.84
C VAL A 51 14.03 2.40 4.88
N GLY A 52 14.42 1.34 4.15
CA GLY A 52 13.60 0.13 3.95
C GLY A 52 13.08 -0.50 5.24
N PRO A 53 13.94 -0.90 6.19
CA PRO A 53 13.51 -1.54 7.44
C PRO A 53 12.59 -0.67 8.30
N ARG A 54 12.80 0.66 8.31
CA ARG A 54 11.97 1.60 9.07
C ARG A 54 10.58 1.73 8.46
N TYR A 55 10.51 1.87 7.13
CA TYR A 55 9.25 1.88 6.40
C TYR A 55 8.48 0.58 6.57
N ASP A 56 9.16 -0.56 6.44
CA ASP A 56 8.53 -1.88 6.61
C ASP A 56 7.93 -2.04 8.00
N ALA A 57 8.64 -1.63 9.06
CA ALA A 57 8.12 -1.69 10.41
C ALA A 57 6.85 -0.84 10.59
N ALA A 58 6.86 0.40 10.07
CA ALA A 58 5.72 1.31 10.13
C ALA A 58 4.54 0.81 9.29
N SER A 59 4.80 0.36 8.06
CA SER A 59 3.82 -0.19 7.12
C SER A 59 3.16 -1.46 7.67
N GLN A 60 3.94 -2.39 8.22
CA GLN A 60 3.41 -3.60 8.85
C GLN A 60 2.50 -3.28 10.05
N GLN A 61 2.82 -2.25 10.83
CA GLN A 61 1.96 -1.81 11.92
C GLN A 61 0.63 -1.26 11.40
N LEU A 62 0.64 -0.42 10.37
CA LEU A 62 -0.58 0.07 9.72
C LEU A 62 -1.41 -1.06 9.11
N GLN A 63 -0.77 -2.06 8.47
CA GLN A 63 -1.45 -3.24 7.95
C GLN A 63 -2.15 -4.05 9.05
N LYS A 64 -1.52 -4.21 10.22
CA LYS A 64 -2.16 -4.87 11.38
C LYS A 64 -3.39 -4.12 11.87
N VAL A 65 -3.33 -2.79 11.91
CA VAL A 65 -4.48 -1.94 12.26
C VAL A 65 -5.57 -2.07 11.20
N GLY A 66 -5.22 -2.04 9.92
CA GLY A 66 -6.15 -2.22 8.80
C GLY A 66 -6.91 -3.55 8.87
N LYS A 67 -6.20 -4.67 9.02
CA LYS A 67 -6.81 -6.00 9.20
C LYS A 67 -7.73 -6.06 10.43
N GLY A 68 -7.34 -5.40 11.52
CA GLY A 68 -8.18 -5.27 12.70
C GLY A 68 -9.46 -4.48 12.44
N LEU A 69 -9.36 -3.35 11.71
CA LEU A 69 -10.50 -2.52 11.34
C LEU A 69 -11.46 -3.23 10.39
N GLU A 70 -10.97 -4.02 9.45
CA GLU A 70 -11.81 -4.85 8.58
C GLU A 70 -12.63 -5.86 9.38
N LEU A 71 -12.01 -6.58 10.32
CA LEU A 71 -12.70 -7.52 11.19
C LEU A 71 -13.69 -6.84 12.12
N LEU A 72 -13.34 -5.64 12.60
CA LEU A 72 -14.23 -4.83 13.43
C LEU A 72 -15.45 -4.37 12.63
N GLU A 73 -15.24 -3.80 11.45
CA GLU A 73 -16.31 -3.33 10.57
C GLU A 73 -17.25 -4.47 10.19
N LEU A 74 -16.71 -5.60 9.73
CA LEU A 74 -17.52 -6.77 9.40
C LEU A 74 -18.34 -7.25 10.62
N GLY A 75 -17.70 -7.32 11.79
CA GLY A 75 -18.38 -7.66 13.03
C GLY A 75 -19.50 -6.69 13.39
N ALA A 76 -19.23 -5.39 13.32
CA ALA A 76 -20.18 -4.32 13.64
C ALA A 76 -21.36 -4.25 12.66
N LEU A 77 -21.11 -4.44 11.36
CA LEU A 77 -22.16 -4.49 10.34
C LEU A 77 -23.05 -5.70 10.53
N THR A 78 -22.46 -6.87 10.76
CA THR A 78 -23.21 -8.11 11.05
C THR A 78 -24.02 -7.99 12.33
N MET A 79 -23.48 -7.35 13.37
CA MET A 79 -24.19 -7.09 14.63
C MET A 79 -25.37 -6.10 14.47
N GLY A 80 -25.37 -5.27 13.42
CA GLY A 80 -26.45 -4.33 13.14
C GLY A 80 -26.78 -3.43 14.34
N SER A 81 -28.04 -3.46 14.79
CA SER A 81 -28.53 -2.68 15.93
C SER A 81 -27.92 -3.08 17.29
N ARG A 82 -27.25 -4.24 17.36
CA ARG A 82 -26.57 -4.75 18.57
C ARG A 82 -25.20 -4.09 18.79
N THR A 83 -24.71 -3.33 17.81
CA THR A 83 -23.41 -2.63 17.88
C THR A 83 -23.52 -1.39 18.76
N PRO A 84 -22.69 -1.24 19.82
CA PRO A 84 -22.67 -0.03 20.62
C PRO A 84 -22.30 1.20 19.79
N ALA A 85 -23.04 2.31 19.92
CA ALA A 85 -22.78 3.55 19.17
C ALA A 85 -21.34 4.07 19.37
N ALA A 86 -20.83 4.02 20.61
CA ALA A 86 -19.46 4.41 20.93
C ALA A 86 -18.41 3.55 20.20
N LEU A 87 -18.71 2.28 19.88
CA LEU A 87 -17.80 1.42 19.12
C LEU A 87 -17.73 1.88 17.66
N SER A 88 -18.86 2.23 17.06
CA SER A 88 -18.92 2.78 15.70
C SER A 88 -18.17 4.11 15.58
N GLU A 89 -18.32 5.01 16.57
CA GLU A 89 -17.58 6.26 16.64
C GLU A 89 -16.06 6.02 16.76
N TRP A 90 -15.67 5.09 17.62
CA TRP A 90 -14.28 4.70 17.78
C TRP A 90 -13.69 4.10 16.51
N MET A 91 -14.37 3.16 15.85
CA MET A 91 -13.97 2.60 14.56
C MET A 91 -13.72 3.71 13.52
N ALA A 92 -14.66 4.66 13.39
CA ALA A 92 -14.54 5.75 12.44
C ALA A 92 -13.35 6.67 12.77
N ALA A 93 -13.12 6.96 14.04
CA ALA A 93 -11.95 7.74 14.49
C ALA A 93 -10.64 7.01 14.20
N THR A 94 -10.55 5.72 14.54
CA THR A 94 -9.36 4.89 14.30
C THR A 94 -9.06 4.75 12.81
N ARG A 95 -10.08 4.59 11.95
CA ARG A 95 -9.90 4.56 10.49
C ARG A 95 -9.35 5.87 9.94
N ARG A 96 -9.89 7.01 10.37
CA ARG A 96 -9.38 8.34 9.98
C ARG A 96 -7.94 8.53 10.43
N GLN A 97 -7.62 8.15 11.67
CA GLN A 97 -6.27 8.21 12.21
C GLN A 97 -5.30 7.36 11.39
N ALA A 98 -5.60 6.08 11.17
CA ALA A 98 -4.74 5.16 10.41
C ALA A 98 -4.51 5.63 8.97
N THR A 99 -5.56 6.19 8.32
CA THR A 99 -5.44 6.78 6.97
C THR A 99 -4.50 7.98 6.97
N GLY A 100 -4.64 8.88 7.95
CA GLY A 100 -3.75 10.03 8.10
C GLY A 100 -2.30 9.63 8.40
N GLU A 101 -2.10 8.61 9.23
CA GLU A 101 -0.77 8.04 9.51
C GLU A 101 -0.14 7.43 8.26
N HIS A 102 -0.91 6.70 7.45
CA HIS A 102 -0.43 6.16 6.17
C HIS A 102 -0.01 7.27 5.20
N MET A 103 -0.83 8.30 5.02
CA MET A 103 -0.49 9.43 4.14
C MET A 103 0.76 10.18 4.61
N ARG A 104 0.94 10.37 5.92
CA ARG A 104 2.15 10.99 6.48
C ARG A 104 3.38 10.13 6.27
N LEU A 105 3.25 8.80 6.42
CA LEU A 105 4.34 7.86 6.18
C LEU A 105 4.79 7.88 4.71
N GLN A 106 3.85 7.81 3.76
CA GLN A 106 4.16 7.89 2.32
C GLN A 106 4.89 9.20 2.00
N ARG A 107 4.29 10.33 2.41
CA ARG A 107 4.89 11.65 2.17
C ARG A 107 6.30 11.77 2.77
N HIS A 108 6.54 11.18 3.93
CA HIS A 108 7.86 11.21 4.55
C HIS A 108 8.90 10.46 3.71
N VAL A 109 8.56 9.25 3.22
CA VAL A 109 9.45 8.48 2.34
C VAL A 109 9.67 9.17 1.00
N ASP A 110 8.64 9.78 0.42
CA ASP A 110 8.76 10.55 -0.83
C ASP A 110 9.76 11.69 -0.66
N LEU A 111 9.61 12.50 0.40
CA LEU A 111 10.52 13.62 0.69
C LEU A 111 11.95 13.14 0.98
N MET A 112 12.13 12.06 1.72
CA MET A 112 13.47 11.48 1.91
C MET A 112 14.09 11.04 0.59
N GLY A 113 13.31 10.44 -0.31
CA GLY A 113 13.76 10.06 -1.64
C GLY A 113 14.20 11.26 -2.49
N GLU A 114 13.45 12.36 -2.43
CA GLU A 114 13.79 13.63 -3.08
C GLU A 114 15.08 14.24 -2.50
N ASP A 115 15.22 14.26 -1.17
CA ASP A 115 16.40 14.79 -0.48
C ASP A 115 17.65 13.97 -0.83
N TYR A 116 17.59 12.64 -0.76
CA TYR A 116 18.70 11.78 -1.17
C TYR A 116 19.07 12.00 -2.64
N SER A 117 18.08 12.01 -3.54
CA SER A 117 18.34 12.20 -4.98
C SER A 117 19.03 13.55 -5.25
N THR A 118 18.62 14.60 -4.55
CA THR A 118 19.22 15.94 -4.66
C THR A 118 20.67 15.94 -4.20
N GLU A 119 20.96 15.37 -3.02
CA GLU A 119 22.29 15.38 -2.44
C GLU A 119 23.28 14.47 -3.21
N PHE A 120 22.83 13.30 -3.66
CA PHE A 120 23.62 12.43 -4.53
C PHE A 120 23.89 13.08 -5.89
N GLY A 121 22.90 13.75 -6.50
CA GLY A 121 23.10 14.50 -7.74
C GLY A 121 24.13 15.62 -7.58
N ALA A 122 24.11 16.35 -6.46
CA ALA A 122 25.08 17.39 -6.16
C ALA A 122 26.50 16.81 -5.92
N ALA A 123 26.62 15.69 -5.22
CA ALA A 123 27.89 15.00 -5.01
C ALA A 123 28.48 14.46 -6.32
N MET A 124 27.64 13.87 -7.18
CA MET A 124 28.06 13.41 -8.50
C MET A 124 28.55 14.56 -9.37
N ALA A 125 27.86 15.71 -9.36
CA ALA A 125 28.32 16.90 -10.08
C ALA A 125 29.68 17.41 -9.58
N ARG A 126 29.93 17.38 -8.26
CA ARG A 126 31.24 17.73 -7.68
C ARG A 126 32.34 16.74 -8.07
N ALA A 127 32.04 15.44 -8.05
CA ALA A 127 33.00 14.40 -8.45
C ALA A 127 33.35 14.52 -9.94
N LEU A 128 32.36 14.70 -10.82
CA LEU A 128 32.57 14.90 -12.25
C LEU A 128 33.36 16.17 -12.57
N ALA A 129 33.19 17.25 -11.79
CA ALA A 129 33.96 18.48 -11.98
C ALA A 129 35.48 18.32 -11.71
N ALA A 130 35.89 17.26 -11.01
CA ALA A 130 37.28 16.91 -10.78
C ALA A 130 37.87 15.97 -11.84
N GLU A 131 37.05 15.50 -12.78
CA GLU A 131 37.43 14.60 -13.86
C GLU A 131 37.69 15.35 -15.19
N ASP A 132 38.10 14.62 -16.24
CA ASP A 132 38.29 15.20 -17.58
C ASP A 132 36.94 15.71 -18.15
N PRO A 133 36.85 16.99 -18.58
CA PRO A 133 35.62 17.54 -19.16
C PRO A 133 35.17 16.85 -20.46
N ALA A 134 36.03 16.04 -21.07
CA ALA A 134 35.70 15.24 -22.26
C ALA A 134 35.20 13.81 -21.92
N LEU A 135 34.97 13.48 -20.65
CA LEU A 135 34.23 12.27 -20.27
C LEU A 135 32.82 12.29 -20.88
N VAL A 136 32.37 11.13 -21.35
CA VAL A 136 31.05 10.97 -21.95
C VAL A 136 30.14 10.20 -21.01
N GLU A 137 28.94 10.72 -20.75
CA GLU A 137 27.89 9.94 -20.09
C GLU A 137 27.47 8.78 -21.00
N CYS A 138 27.86 7.58 -20.59
CA CYS A 138 27.40 6.32 -21.13
C CYS A 138 26.02 6.04 -20.55
N GLY A 139 24.99 6.40 -21.29
CA GLY A 139 23.60 6.09 -20.98
C GLY A 139 22.82 6.14 -22.27
N ALA A 140 22.16 5.06 -22.63
CA ALA A 140 21.42 5.04 -23.86
C ALA A 140 20.22 6.00 -23.76
N THR A 141 20.18 7.03 -24.61
CA THR A 141 18.96 7.82 -24.84
C THR A 141 18.30 7.37 -26.15
N GLY A 142 16.97 7.27 -26.16
CA GLY A 142 16.20 6.83 -27.33
C GLY A 142 16.24 5.31 -27.60
N ILE A 143 16.11 4.91 -28.87
CA ILE A 143 15.95 3.49 -29.28
C ILE A 143 17.15 2.61 -28.87
N ALA A 144 18.35 3.18 -28.73
CA ALA A 144 19.53 2.46 -28.25
C ALA A 144 19.35 1.89 -26.82
N ALA A 145 18.48 2.49 -25.99
CA ALA A 145 18.16 1.99 -24.66
C ALA A 145 17.37 0.68 -24.70
N MET A 146 16.64 0.45 -25.80
CA MET A 146 15.87 -0.78 -26.01
C MET A 146 16.71 -1.96 -26.52
N VAL A 147 17.96 -1.72 -26.93
CA VAL A 147 18.84 -2.76 -27.52
C VAL A 147 20.04 -3.10 -26.62
N GLY A 148 20.15 -2.48 -25.43
CA GLY A 148 21.10 -2.88 -24.39
C GLY A 148 22.58 -2.73 -24.76
N GLY A 149 22.93 -1.74 -25.58
CA GLY A 149 24.33 -1.51 -25.98
C GLY A 149 25.18 -1.04 -24.80
N LYS A 150 26.18 -1.86 -24.41
CA LYS A 150 27.18 -1.57 -23.35
C LYS A 150 28.53 -1.08 -23.88
N ASP A 151 28.66 -0.86 -25.18
CA ASP A 151 29.94 -0.50 -25.80
C ASP A 151 30.15 1.01 -25.76
N CYS A 152 30.52 1.54 -24.59
CA CYS A 152 30.92 2.92 -24.44
C CYS A 152 32.43 3.06 -24.65
N PRO A 153 32.87 3.91 -25.59
CA PRO A 153 34.29 4.09 -25.89
C PRO A 153 35.01 4.80 -24.73
N GLY A 154 36.29 4.46 -24.52
CA GLY A 154 37.15 5.07 -23.50
C GLY A 154 37.25 4.24 -22.20
N GLU A 155 38.05 4.71 -21.25
CA GLU A 155 38.19 4.13 -19.90
C GLU A 155 36.87 4.24 -19.11
N ASP A 156 36.43 3.16 -18.45
CA ASP A 156 35.33 3.20 -17.49
C ASP A 156 35.83 3.84 -16.18
N VAL A 157 35.24 4.97 -15.81
CA VAL A 157 35.63 5.73 -14.61
C VAL A 157 34.62 5.61 -13.46
N ASN A 158 33.60 4.75 -13.58
CA ASN A 158 32.50 4.62 -12.62
C ASN A 158 32.97 4.37 -11.19
N ALA A 159 33.87 3.40 -11.00
CA ALA A 159 34.39 3.05 -9.68
C ALA A 159 35.23 4.18 -9.04
N ARG A 160 35.92 4.96 -9.87
CA ARG A 160 36.72 6.11 -9.42
C ARG A 160 35.81 7.26 -8.96
N ILE A 161 34.80 7.59 -9.77
CA ILE A 161 33.79 8.59 -9.40
C ILE A 161 33.04 8.16 -8.14
N ALA A 162 32.62 6.90 -8.04
CA ALA A 162 31.97 6.37 -6.85
C ALA A 162 32.85 6.48 -5.59
N ALA A 163 34.17 6.20 -5.71
CA ALA A 163 35.10 6.36 -4.60
C ALA A 163 35.27 7.84 -4.17
N ALA A 164 35.18 8.77 -5.11
CA ALA A 164 35.21 10.21 -4.81
C ALA A 164 33.91 10.65 -4.09
N ILE A 165 32.75 10.19 -4.55
CA ILE A 165 31.45 10.41 -3.91
C ILE A 165 31.45 9.82 -2.49
N ASP A 166 31.99 8.61 -2.29
CA ASP A 166 32.08 7.98 -0.98
C ASP A 166 32.94 8.77 0.02
N GLN A 167 33.85 9.63 -0.45
CA GLN A 167 34.69 10.51 0.36
C GLN A 167 34.14 11.94 0.48
N ASP A 168 33.01 12.26 -0.15
CA ASP A 168 32.41 13.59 -0.11
C ASP A 168 31.82 13.88 1.28
N SER A 169 32.50 14.73 2.05
CA SER A 169 32.10 15.10 3.40
C SER A 169 30.80 15.90 3.44
N THR A 170 30.45 16.62 2.36
CA THR A 170 29.17 17.35 2.26
C THR A 170 28.03 16.37 2.11
N LEU A 171 28.19 15.36 1.24
CA LEU A 171 27.21 14.28 1.08
C LEU A 171 27.04 13.47 2.36
N GLN A 172 28.13 13.08 3.02
CA GLN A 172 28.07 12.32 4.27
C GLN A 172 27.30 13.08 5.36
N ALA A 173 27.58 14.37 5.53
CA ALA A 173 26.87 15.22 6.49
C ALA A 173 25.38 15.38 6.12
N ALA A 174 25.06 15.52 4.83
CA ALA A 174 23.67 15.61 4.38
C ALA A 174 22.89 14.31 4.65
N ILE A 175 23.48 13.16 4.34
CA ILE A 175 22.89 11.83 4.61
C ILE A 175 22.67 11.62 6.11
N GLU A 176 23.63 12.01 6.94
CA GLU A 176 23.46 11.97 8.41
C GLU A 176 22.27 12.83 8.83
N SER A 177 22.15 14.06 8.32
CA SER A 177 21.03 14.96 8.61
C SER A 177 19.68 14.38 8.16
N ILE A 178 19.61 13.81 6.96
CA ILE A 178 18.38 13.18 6.42
C ILE A 178 17.99 11.98 7.29
N ASN A 179 18.95 11.13 7.64
CA ASN A 179 18.73 9.94 8.48
C ASN A 179 18.31 10.27 9.92
N ALA A 180 18.68 11.45 10.40
CA ALA A 180 18.33 11.97 11.73
C ALA A 180 16.91 12.54 11.81
N ILE A 181 16.22 12.74 10.68
CA ILE A 181 14.82 13.17 10.68
C ILE A 181 13.97 12.12 11.40
N GLU A 182 13.19 12.58 12.38
CA GLU A 182 12.29 11.70 13.13
C GLU A 182 11.22 11.12 12.22
N TRP A 183 11.05 9.80 12.31
CA TRP A 183 10.05 9.09 11.54
C TRP A 183 8.65 9.35 12.09
N PRO A 184 7.63 9.46 11.23
CA PRO A 184 6.26 9.67 11.68
C PRO A 184 5.80 8.50 12.55
N ALA A 185 5.32 8.82 13.76
CA ALA A 185 4.78 7.82 14.67
C ALA A 185 3.56 7.11 14.06
N VAL A 186 3.57 5.78 14.12
CA VAL A 186 2.42 4.93 13.80
C VAL A 186 1.81 4.43 15.09
N SER A 187 0.52 4.70 15.26
CA SER A 187 -0.20 4.34 16.47
C SER A 187 -0.50 2.84 16.54
N LYS A 188 -0.71 2.37 17.78
CA LYS A 188 -1.20 1.01 18.07
C LYS A 188 -2.53 1.14 18.83
N PRO A 189 -3.60 1.59 18.16
CA PRO A 189 -4.88 1.83 18.81
C PRO A 189 -5.35 0.54 19.46
N THR A 190 -5.64 0.62 20.76
CA THR A 190 -6.13 -0.51 21.54
C THR A 190 -7.19 -0.03 22.50
N LYS A 191 -8.30 -0.76 22.57
CA LYS A 191 -9.38 -0.51 23.52
C LYS A 191 -10.14 -1.79 23.74
N THR A 192 -10.34 -2.18 24.99
CA THR A 192 -11.21 -3.31 25.35
C THR A 192 -12.65 -2.84 25.44
N TRP A 193 -13.59 -3.67 24.96
CA TRP A 193 -15.02 -3.41 24.95
C TRP A 193 -15.78 -4.48 25.73
N THR A 194 -16.92 -4.13 26.32
CA THR A 194 -17.81 -5.14 26.90
C THR A 194 -18.52 -5.90 25.77
N PRO A 195 -18.52 -7.25 25.77
CA PRO A 195 -19.26 -8.04 24.79
C PRO A 195 -20.76 -7.76 24.85
N THR A 196 -21.43 -7.75 23.69
CA THR A 196 -22.90 -7.75 23.66
C THR A 196 -23.40 -9.14 24.04
N PRO A 197 -24.27 -9.29 25.06
CA PRO A 197 -24.72 -10.62 25.49
C PRO A 197 -25.41 -11.41 24.38
N LEU A 198 -25.08 -12.71 24.28
CA LEU A 198 -25.88 -13.68 23.51
C LEU A 198 -26.44 -14.75 24.46
N THR A 199 -25.57 -15.58 25.05
CA THR A 199 -25.91 -16.48 26.18
C THR A 199 -25.18 -16.11 27.47
N GLY A 200 -24.27 -15.14 27.42
CA GLY A 200 -23.51 -14.59 28.53
C GLY A 200 -22.50 -13.55 28.06
N THR A 201 -21.53 -13.17 28.92
CA THR A 201 -20.47 -12.19 28.59
C THR A 201 -19.08 -12.60 29.09
N GLU A 202 -18.94 -13.76 29.74
CA GLU A 202 -17.67 -14.24 30.32
C GLU A 202 -16.68 -14.68 29.24
N GLN A 203 -17.21 -15.26 28.17
CA GLN A 203 -16.50 -15.64 26.95
C GLN A 203 -17.13 -14.90 25.78
N TRP A 204 -16.39 -14.74 24.69
CA TRP A 204 -16.91 -14.05 23.51
C TRP A 204 -16.41 -14.65 22.21
N VAL A 205 -17.17 -14.42 21.15
CA VAL A 205 -16.77 -14.72 19.77
C VAL A 205 -16.54 -13.43 19.00
N GLN A 206 -15.46 -13.38 18.22
CA GLN A 206 -15.18 -12.29 17.31
C GLN A 206 -16.09 -12.45 16.09
N VAL A 207 -17.09 -11.58 15.97
CA VAL A 207 -18.18 -11.73 15.01
C VAL A 207 -17.67 -11.71 13.56
N GLY A 208 -16.73 -10.82 13.23
CA GLY A 208 -16.19 -10.72 11.88
C GLY A 208 -15.46 -12.00 11.43
N ALA A 209 -14.68 -12.61 12.32
CA ALA A 209 -13.92 -13.83 12.09
C ALA A 209 -14.85 -15.04 12.07
N LEU A 210 -15.87 -15.06 12.92
CA LEU A 210 -16.93 -16.08 12.91
C LEU A 210 -17.61 -16.12 11.53
N VAL A 211 -18.10 -14.98 11.03
CA VAL A 211 -18.81 -14.93 9.74
C VAL A 211 -17.87 -15.23 8.59
N ARG A 212 -16.67 -14.62 8.57
CA ARG A 212 -15.65 -14.90 7.54
C ARG A 212 -15.23 -16.36 7.46
N THR A 213 -15.29 -17.09 8.58
CA THR A 213 -14.91 -18.51 8.63
C THR A 213 -16.05 -19.46 8.28
N LEU A 214 -17.29 -19.09 8.61
CA LEU A 214 -18.47 -19.94 8.41
C LEU A 214 -19.17 -19.71 7.08
N PHE A 215 -19.16 -18.47 6.56
CA PHE A 215 -19.91 -18.07 5.37
C PHE A 215 -19.07 -17.18 4.42
N PRO A 216 -17.87 -17.62 3.99
CA PRO A 216 -17.02 -16.81 3.12
C PRO A 216 -17.67 -16.49 1.77
N ASP A 217 -18.38 -17.45 1.16
CA ASP A 217 -18.99 -17.28 -0.15
C ASP A 217 -20.15 -16.27 -0.09
N ARG A 218 -20.98 -16.33 0.95
CA ARG A 218 -22.04 -15.35 1.19
C ARG A 218 -21.51 -13.93 1.39
N LEU A 219 -20.38 -13.77 2.07
CA LEU A 219 -19.72 -12.46 2.18
C LEU A 219 -19.21 -11.97 0.84
N GLN A 220 -18.66 -12.86 0.02
CA GLN A 220 -18.23 -12.55 -1.33
C GLN A 220 -19.41 -12.10 -2.19
N ASP A 221 -20.56 -12.77 -2.13
CA ASP A 221 -21.76 -12.37 -2.87
C ASP A 221 -22.20 -10.93 -2.55
N HIS A 222 -22.26 -10.59 -1.25
CA HIS A 222 -22.62 -9.22 -0.84
C HIS A 222 -21.58 -8.19 -1.32
N GLN A 223 -20.30 -8.55 -1.29
CA GLN A 223 -19.22 -7.69 -1.75
C GLN A 223 -19.27 -7.50 -3.28
N ASP A 224 -19.50 -8.57 -4.05
CA ASP A 224 -19.63 -8.54 -5.51
C ASP A 224 -20.84 -7.70 -5.94
N ASP A 225 -21.96 -7.81 -5.22
CA ASP A 225 -23.15 -6.98 -5.48
C ASP A 225 -22.89 -5.50 -5.18
N LEU A 226 -22.18 -5.19 -4.09
CA LEU A 226 -21.76 -3.82 -3.77
C LEU A 226 -20.81 -3.28 -4.85
N ASP A 227 -19.77 -4.02 -5.22
CA ASP A 227 -18.75 -3.58 -6.17
C ASP A 227 -19.35 -3.36 -7.57
N ARG A 228 -20.24 -4.26 -8.01
CA ARG A 228 -20.99 -4.08 -9.25
C ARG A 228 -21.85 -2.81 -9.23
N SER A 229 -22.51 -2.54 -8.11
CA SER A 229 -23.36 -1.35 -7.96
C SER A 229 -22.53 -0.06 -7.93
N LEU A 230 -21.39 -0.08 -7.24
CA LEU A 230 -20.46 1.06 -7.20
C LEU A 230 -19.81 1.33 -8.55
N ALA A 231 -19.39 0.30 -9.29
CA ALA A 231 -18.85 0.44 -10.63
C ALA A 231 -19.85 1.15 -11.56
N ALA A 232 -21.11 0.69 -11.57
CA ALA A 232 -22.17 1.30 -12.37
C ALA A 232 -22.41 2.77 -12.01
N ILE A 233 -22.30 3.14 -10.72
CA ILE A 233 -22.44 4.54 -10.26
C ILE A 233 -21.26 5.40 -10.75
N PHE A 234 -20.04 4.90 -10.69
CA PHE A 234 -18.85 5.67 -11.04
C PHE A 234 -18.67 5.83 -12.55
N GLU A 235 -19.11 4.86 -13.34
CA GLU A 235 -19.11 4.89 -14.81
C GLU A 235 -20.23 5.75 -15.42
N ASP A 236 -21.23 6.17 -14.63
CA ASP A 236 -22.32 7.03 -15.10
C ASP A 236 -21.86 8.50 -15.23
N ASP A 237 -21.39 8.88 -16.42
CA ASP A 237 -20.93 10.24 -16.72
C ASP A 237 -22.04 11.31 -16.67
N ALA A 238 -23.32 10.92 -16.63
CA ALA A 238 -24.43 11.86 -16.52
C ALA A 238 -24.62 12.39 -15.09
N ARG A 239 -24.04 11.74 -14.08
CA ARG A 239 -24.15 12.16 -12.67
C ARG A 239 -23.06 13.13 -12.27
N SER A 240 -23.44 14.13 -11.46
CA SER A 240 -22.47 14.96 -10.76
C SER A 240 -21.67 14.14 -9.75
N ARG A 241 -20.54 14.68 -9.30
CA ARG A 241 -19.71 14.03 -8.27
C ARG A 241 -20.49 13.85 -6.97
N GLU A 242 -21.27 14.85 -6.58
CA GLU A 242 -22.09 14.87 -5.38
C GLU A 242 -23.17 13.78 -5.44
N ASP A 243 -23.84 13.63 -6.59
CA ASP A 243 -24.85 12.58 -6.80
C ASP A 243 -24.23 11.17 -6.78
N LYS A 244 -23.03 11.00 -7.35
CA LYS A 244 -22.28 9.73 -7.26
C LYS A 244 -21.96 9.37 -5.81
N ILE A 245 -21.53 10.33 -5.00
CA ILE A 245 -21.25 10.12 -3.57
C ILE A 245 -22.51 9.73 -2.82
N ALA A 246 -23.62 10.44 -3.02
CA ALA A 246 -24.89 10.15 -2.36
C ALA A 246 -25.42 8.75 -2.73
N ALA A 247 -25.38 8.38 -4.03
CA ALA A 247 -25.77 7.05 -4.49
C ALA A 247 -24.88 5.94 -3.91
N ALA A 248 -23.56 6.14 -3.88
CA ALA A 248 -22.63 5.19 -3.28
C ALA A 248 -22.88 4.99 -1.78
N GLN A 249 -23.30 6.05 -1.06
CA GLN A 249 -23.70 5.94 0.33
C GLN A 249 -24.97 5.08 0.49
N THR A 250 -25.97 5.25 -0.39
CA THR A 250 -27.17 4.40 -0.39
C THR A 250 -26.82 2.92 -0.55
N GLU A 251 -25.96 2.56 -1.51
CA GLU A 251 -25.57 1.16 -1.70
C GLU A 251 -24.75 0.60 -0.52
N ARG A 252 -23.89 1.42 0.10
CA ARG A 252 -23.21 1.03 1.34
C ARG A 252 -24.19 0.77 2.50
N THR A 253 -25.24 1.57 2.62
CA THR A 253 -26.30 1.34 3.61
C THR A 253 -27.08 0.06 3.32
N ARG A 254 -27.34 -0.25 2.05
CA ARG A 254 -27.99 -1.50 1.63
C ARG A 254 -27.12 -2.72 1.94
N TYR A 255 -25.82 -2.65 1.65
CA TYR A 255 -24.85 -3.68 2.01
C TYR A 255 -24.83 -3.92 3.52
N ALA A 256 -24.72 -2.85 4.31
CA ALA A 256 -24.78 -2.92 5.77
C ALA A 256 -26.08 -3.58 6.29
N ALA A 257 -27.23 -3.23 5.71
CA ALA A 257 -28.51 -3.83 6.09
C ALA A 257 -28.59 -5.32 5.74
N SER A 258 -27.97 -5.73 4.63
CA SER A 258 -27.93 -7.13 4.19
C SER A 258 -27.08 -7.98 5.14
N LEU A 259 -25.91 -7.46 5.55
CA LEU A 259 -25.07 -8.11 6.56
C LEU A 259 -25.76 -8.21 7.93
N ALA A 260 -26.47 -7.15 8.35
CA ALA A 260 -27.22 -7.17 9.60
C ALA A 260 -28.36 -8.21 9.57
N ALA A 261 -29.06 -8.36 8.44
CA ALA A 261 -30.10 -9.36 8.27
C ALA A 261 -29.55 -10.80 8.35
N ASP A 262 -28.41 -11.07 7.69
CA ASP A 262 -27.71 -12.34 7.80
C ASP A 262 -27.24 -12.59 9.25
N GLY A 263 -26.80 -11.53 9.94
CA GLY A 263 -26.44 -11.54 11.35
C GLY A 263 -27.59 -11.99 12.26
N GLU A 264 -28.82 -11.49 12.06
CA GLU A 264 -29.98 -11.91 12.85
C GLU A 264 -30.26 -13.42 12.71
N VAL A 265 -30.15 -13.97 11.49
CA VAL A 265 -30.29 -15.42 11.24
C VAL A 265 -29.17 -16.19 11.95
N LEU A 266 -27.92 -15.73 11.80
CA LEU A 266 -26.75 -16.33 12.43
C LEU A 266 -26.88 -16.37 13.96
N PHE A 267 -27.20 -15.24 14.59
CA PHE A 267 -27.21 -15.15 16.05
C PHE A 267 -28.37 -15.94 16.67
N ALA A 268 -29.53 -15.99 16.02
CA ALA A 268 -30.62 -16.87 16.45
C ALA A 268 -30.21 -18.36 16.40
N ALA A 269 -29.56 -18.78 15.31
CA ALA A 269 -29.05 -20.15 15.18
C ALA A 269 -27.93 -20.46 16.20
N LEU A 270 -27.06 -19.48 16.46
CA LEU A 270 -25.97 -19.60 17.42
C LEU A 270 -26.50 -19.76 18.85
N GLU A 271 -27.49 -18.96 19.24
CA GLU A 271 -28.12 -19.03 20.57
C GLU A 271 -28.76 -20.41 20.81
N GLU A 272 -29.50 -20.95 19.82
CA GLU A 272 -30.09 -22.30 19.94
C GLU A 272 -29.00 -23.39 20.04
N ALA A 273 -27.94 -23.28 19.26
CA ALA A 273 -26.83 -24.24 19.29
C ALA A 273 -26.10 -24.21 20.64
N LEU A 274 -25.84 -23.02 21.18
CA LEU A 274 -25.13 -22.82 22.44
C LEU A 274 -25.96 -23.21 23.67
N ALA A 275 -27.30 -23.12 23.61
CA ALA A 275 -28.16 -23.61 24.70
C ALA A 275 -27.95 -25.10 25.05
N LYS A 276 -27.40 -25.90 24.11
CA LYS A 276 -27.08 -27.33 24.30
C LYS A 276 -25.56 -27.60 24.34
N ALA A 277 -24.73 -26.58 24.16
CA ALA A 277 -23.28 -26.68 24.09
C ALA A 277 -22.62 -27.30 25.34
N PRO A 278 -23.06 -27.02 26.59
CA PRO A 278 -22.41 -27.59 27.78
C PRO A 278 -22.45 -29.12 27.80
N LYS A 279 -23.52 -29.72 27.27
CA LYS A 279 -23.68 -31.19 27.17
C LYS A 279 -22.73 -31.83 26.15
N LYS A 280 -22.13 -31.02 25.28
CA LYS A 280 -21.22 -31.42 24.20
C LYS A 280 -19.80 -30.88 24.42
N GLY A 281 -19.49 -30.33 25.61
CA GLY A 281 -18.17 -29.79 25.95
C GLY A 281 -17.83 -28.46 25.29
N ALA A 282 -18.82 -27.72 24.80
CA ALA A 282 -18.63 -26.39 24.19
C ALA A 282 -19.01 -25.24 25.16
N PRO A 283 -18.48 -24.02 24.95
CA PRO A 283 -18.76 -22.82 25.75
C PRO A 283 -20.25 -22.59 26.05
N ALA A 284 -20.58 -22.25 27.30
CA ALA A 284 -21.96 -22.04 27.76
C ALA A 284 -22.40 -20.56 27.70
N THR A 285 -21.48 -19.66 28.05
CA THR A 285 -21.73 -18.24 28.33
C THR A 285 -20.95 -17.38 27.34
N VAL A 286 -21.52 -17.18 26.16
CA VAL A 286 -20.86 -16.52 25.04
C VAL A 286 -21.54 -15.18 24.75
N GLY A 287 -20.75 -14.12 24.61
CA GLY A 287 -21.13 -12.83 24.08
C GLY A 287 -20.60 -12.59 22.67
N LEU A 288 -21.07 -11.52 22.03
CA LEU A 288 -20.66 -11.07 20.71
C LEU A 288 -19.65 -9.94 20.85
N CYS A 289 -18.49 -10.09 20.22
CA CYS A 289 -17.47 -9.06 20.15
C CYS A 289 -17.23 -8.65 18.69
N ALA A 290 -17.53 -7.41 18.35
CA ALA A 290 -17.09 -6.86 17.07
C ALA A 290 -15.60 -6.49 17.09
N ASN A 291 -15.07 -5.99 18.22
CA ASN A 291 -13.68 -5.53 18.27
C ASN A 291 -12.67 -6.67 18.08
N ALA A 292 -11.72 -6.50 17.15
CA ALA A 292 -10.72 -7.52 16.86
C ALA A 292 -9.68 -7.64 18.01
N PRO A 293 -9.11 -8.83 18.28
CA PRO A 293 -8.05 -8.98 19.28
C PRO A 293 -6.84 -8.06 19.05
N SER A 294 -6.48 -7.79 17.79
CA SER A 294 -5.39 -6.88 17.42
C SER A 294 -5.66 -5.42 17.78
N LEU A 295 -6.90 -5.08 18.10
CA LEU A 295 -7.40 -3.76 18.49
C LEU A 295 -7.84 -3.73 19.98
N GLY A 296 -7.52 -4.76 20.75
CA GLY A 296 -7.81 -4.86 22.18
C GLY A 296 -8.96 -5.80 22.56
N GLY A 297 -9.69 -6.33 21.57
CA GLY A 297 -10.76 -7.33 21.77
C GLY A 297 -11.89 -6.85 22.70
N CYS A 298 -12.52 -7.83 23.36
CA CYS A 298 -13.54 -7.58 24.38
C CYS A 298 -13.13 -8.17 25.74
N GLU A 299 -13.80 -7.71 26.80
CA GLU A 299 -13.67 -8.25 28.16
C GLU A 299 -14.04 -9.74 28.18
N GLY A 300 -13.26 -10.54 28.90
CA GLY A 300 -13.42 -12.00 28.93
C GLY A 300 -12.49 -12.73 27.95
N SER A 301 -12.80 -14.00 27.68
CA SER A 301 -11.95 -14.87 26.85
C SER A 301 -12.50 -15.05 25.43
N ASP A 302 -11.65 -14.89 24.42
CA ASP A 302 -11.96 -15.23 23.03
C ASP A 302 -12.09 -16.76 22.87
N VAL A 303 -13.28 -17.23 22.50
CA VAL A 303 -13.58 -18.65 22.21
C VAL A 303 -14.02 -18.87 20.77
N THR A 304 -13.65 -17.94 19.86
CA THR A 304 -14.09 -17.97 18.46
C THR A 304 -13.75 -19.29 17.76
N ARG A 305 -12.55 -19.83 17.99
CA ARG A 305 -12.09 -21.05 17.31
C ARG A 305 -12.88 -22.28 17.78
N GLU A 306 -13.09 -22.38 19.09
CA GLU A 306 -13.82 -23.45 19.76
C GLU A 306 -15.27 -23.46 19.28
N VAL A 307 -15.91 -22.28 19.25
CA VAL A 307 -17.29 -22.14 18.78
C VAL A 307 -17.39 -22.46 17.28
N VAL A 308 -16.49 -21.97 16.43
CA VAL A 308 -16.47 -22.33 14.99
C VAL A 308 -16.36 -23.85 14.80
N ALA A 309 -15.43 -24.51 15.50
CA ALA A 309 -15.25 -25.96 15.40
C ALA A 309 -16.49 -26.73 15.84
N PHE A 310 -17.17 -26.25 16.89
CA PHE A 310 -18.43 -26.80 17.36
C PHE A 310 -19.54 -26.67 16.30
N LEU A 311 -19.74 -25.45 15.77
CA LEU A 311 -20.84 -25.15 14.84
C LEU A 311 -20.72 -25.88 13.50
N LYS A 312 -19.50 -26.05 12.98
CA LYS A 312 -19.25 -26.83 11.75
C LYS A 312 -19.74 -28.27 11.85
N ASN A 313 -19.84 -28.82 13.06
CA ASN A 313 -20.30 -30.18 13.30
C ASN A 313 -21.77 -30.26 13.75
N ASP A 314 -22.46 -29.13 13.94
CA ASP A 314 -23.85 -29.12 14.39
C ASP A 314 -24.82 -29.10 13.20
N LYS A 315 -25.46 -30.25 12.93
CA LYS A 315 -26.43 -30.40 11.84
C LYS A 315 -27.65 -29.47 11.97
N LYS A 316 -28.05 -29.10 13.19
CA LYS A 316 -29.18 -28.19 13.40
C LYS A 316 -28.78 -26.76 13.08
N PHE A 317 -27.58 -26.36 13.50
CA PHE A 317 -27.01 -25.07 13.10
C PHE A 317 -26.92 -24.96 11.58
N ALA A 318 -26.32 -25.95 10.91
CA ALA A 318 -26.21 -25.97 9.45
C ALA A 318 -27.57 -25.88 8.73
N LYS A 319 -28.62 -26.52 9.28
CA LYS A 319 -29.98 -26.40 8.74
C LYS A 319 -30.57 -25.01 8.96
N ALA A 320 -30.35 -24.41 10.13
CA ALA A 320 -30.87 -23.09 10.48
C ALA A 320 -30.19 -21.96 9.68
N THR A 321 -28.93 -22.16 9.27
CA THR A 321 -28.15 -21.19 8.49
C THR A 321 -28.05 -21.56 7.01
N ALA A 322 -28.89 -22.46 6.51
CA ALA A 322 -28.86 -22.91 5.11
C ALA A 322 -29.10 -21.77 4.10
N SER A 323 -29.76 -20.69 4.49
CA SER A 323 -29.94 -19.49 3.64
C SER A 323 -28.69 -18.60 3.56
N LEU A 324 -27.67 -18.89 4.35
CA LEU A 324 -26.40 -18.17 4.41
C LEU A 324 -25.25 -18.95 3.76
N GLN A 325 -25.52 -20.15 3.26
CA GLN A 325 -24.58 -21.01 2.52
C GLN A 325 -24.66 -20.70 1.04
#